data_AF-A0A9W8LMX7-F1
#
_entry.id   AF-A0A9W8LMX7-F1
#
_cell.length_a   1.000
_cell.length_b   1.000
_cell.length_c   1.000
_cell.angle_alpha   90.00
_cell.angle_beta   90.00
_cell.angle_gamma   90.00
#
_symmetry.space_group_name_H-M   'P 1'
#
loop_
_entity.id
_entity.type
_entity.pdbx_description
1 polymer ?
#
loop_
_entity_poly.entity_id
_entity_poly.type
_entity_poly.pdbx_seq_one_letter_code
_entity_poly.pdbx_strand_id
1 'polypeptide(L)'
;MPETNDKHGSKRSVDAPTSSSKRARIDPKEHTADCQDSDCHGCASGAVAFDTDILDLSAKELLSMAEHEEAEGSDRSIVTKLYETSIEKFAGESTLDLAWALLRSAEYVDYDSYATEAIAIAEKAPKDTDEDRARAQIITGRARVLNVCLNHANWQDKRDDDTEDDDNSEYRLSVPISDVKNLEKGLADISESLGLSEKSDDAVNSTLAFFSARYQRHALIHSLRARITNSALDIGLKYVDWTKTACDDVHIQGCRIAVWWAMAVADTAADSEQDQGAAIEARIEPISKYLELQTSNVACCKLRAQMLIVLSSVILDEDRVVDLFDMAIDTLHCAHKIDPEDQDVISQLADLGVEM
;
A
#
# COMPACT_ATOMS: atom_id res chain seq x y z
N MET A 1 -64.06 22.18 5.93
CA MET A 1 -65.03 22.28 7.04
C MET A 1 -65.62 20.90 7.26
N PRO A 2 -65.78 20.35 8.48
CA PRO A 2 -65.29 20.69 9.84
C PRO A 2 -64.08 19.80 10.26
N GLU A 3 -63.19 20.16 11.21
CA GLU A 3 -63.29 20.14 12.70
C GLU A 3 -63.57 18.73 13.28
N THR A 4 -62.96 18.21 14.35
CA THR A 4 -61.89 18.56 15.33
C THR A 4 -61.75 17.34 16.27
N ASN A 5 -60.56 17.15 16.88
CA ASN A 5 -60.28 16.62 18.24
C ASN A 5 -60.84 15.24 18.66
N ASP A 6 -60.15 14.37 19.42
CA ASP A 6 -59.39 14.66 20.63
C ASP A 6 -58.29 13.62 20.95
N LYS A 7 -57.21 14.18 21.53
CA LYS A 7 -56.30 13.70 22.59
C LYS A 7 -56.55 12.30 23.18
N HIS A 8 -55.46 11.54 23.32
CA HIS A 8 -54.98 11.07 24.63
C HIS A 8 -53.48 10.76 24.59
N GLY A 9 -52.73 11.37 25.51
CA GLY A 9 -51.30 11.16 25.69
C GLY A 9 -51.00 9.94 26.55
N SER A 10 -49.85 9.32 26.32
CA SER A 10 -49.19 8.47 27.31
C SER A 10 -47.69 8.61 27.14
N LYS A 11 -47.06 9.24 28.15
CA LYS A 11 -45.61 9.29 28.34
C LYS A 11 -45.13 7.90 28.75
N ARG A 12 -44.19 7.32 28.00
CA ARG A 12 -43.27 6.31 28.54
C ARG A 12 -41.84 6.75 28.30
N SER A 13 -41.13 6.76 29.41
CA SER A 13 -39.75 7.15 29.61
C SER A 13 -38.80 6.25 28.83
N VAL A 14 -37.77 6.91 28.30
CA VAL A 14 -36.54 6.34 27.77
C VAL A 14 -35.68 5.98 28.97
N ASP A 15 -35.28 4.71 29.10
CA ASP A 15 -34.13 4.30 29.90
C ASP A 15 -33.30 3.35 29.04
N ALA A 16 -32.23 3.90 28.47
CA ALA A 16 -31.18 3.16 27.79
C ALA A 16 -30.23 2.56 28.83
N PRO A 17 -29.77 1.30 28.69
CA PRO A 17 -28.74 0.76 29.55
C PRO A 17 -27.41 1.45 29.25
N THR A 18 -26.93 2.25 30.21
CA THR A 18 -25.56 2.77 30.25
C THR A 18 -24.59 1.65 30.60
N SER A 19 -23.90 1.07 29.62
CA SER A 19 -22.66 0.32 29.86
C SER A 19 -21.48 1.29 29.77
N SER A 20 -21.00 1.72 30.93
CA SER A 20 -19.78 2.53 31.03
C SER A 20 -18.55 1.62 30.95
N SER A 21 -18.09 1.30 29.75
CA SER A 21 -16.73 0.83 29.52
C SER A 21 -15.88 2.04 29.15
N LYS A 22 -15.46 2.83 30.15
CA LYS A 22 -14.45 3.86 29.94
C LYS A 22 -13.10 3.17 29.84
N ARG A 23 -12.70 2.74 28.65
CA ARG A 23 -11.28 2.49 28.36
C ARG A 23 -10.53 3.80 28.61
N ALA A 24 -9.44 3.73 29.38
CA ALA A 24 -8.61 4.88 29.66
C ALA A 24 -7.95 5.36 28.36
N ARG A 25 -7.96 6.67 28.12
CA ARG A 25 -7.28 7.31 26.97
C ARG A 25 -5.80 6.97 27.02
N ILE A 26 -5.23 6.55 25.89
CA ILE A 26 -3.83 6.11 25.81
C ILE A 26 -2.85 7.29 26.03
N ASP A 27 -3.22 8.51 25.63
CA ASP A 27 -2.55 9.74 26.09
C ASP A 27 -3.46 11.00 25.96
N PRO A 28 -3.76 11.74 27.04
CA PRO A 28 -4.63 12.93 26.96
C PRO A 28 -3.99 14.17 26.31
N LYS A 29 -2.71 14.13 25.90
CA LYS A 29 -2.01 15.32 25.36
C LYS A 29 -2.22 15.59 23.87
N GLU A 30 -2.72 14.62 23.09
CA GLU A 30 -2.75 14.68 21.61
C GLU A 30 -4.17 14.76 21.01
N HIS A 31 -5.14 15.25 21.80
CA HIS A 31 -6.51 15.45 21.33
C HIS A 31 -6.97 16.89 21.52
N THR A 32 -7.76 17.39 20.58
CA THR A 32 -8.59 18.57 20.83
C THR A 32 -9.54 18.29 22.00
N ALA A 33 -9.81 19.31 22.82
CA ALA A 33 -10.62 19.17 24.03
C ALA A 33 -12.03 18.58 23.78
N ASP A 34 -12.50 18.67 22.53
CA ASP A 34 -13.84 18.27 22.10
C ASP A 34 -13.86 16.94 21.33
N CYS A 35 -12.73 16.24 21.19
CA CYS A 35 -12.65 14.92 20.56
C CYS A 35 -13.41 13.89 21.42
N GLN A 36 -14.54 13.39 20.89
CA GLN A 36 -15.39 12.38 21.57
C GLN A 36 -15.19 10.95 21.06
N ASP A 37 -14.37 10.79 20.02
CA ASP A 37 -14.07 9.49 19.44
C ASP A 37 -13.07 8.73 20.32
N SER A 38 -13.48 7.55 20.80
CA SER A 38 -12.70 6.69 21.68
C SER A 38 -11.56 5.97 20.97
N ASP A 39 -11.64 5.85 19.65
CA ASP A 39 -10.67 5.15 18.79
C ASP A 39 -9.87 6.15 17.94
N CYS A 40 -9.98 7.44 18.24
CA CYS A 40 -9.17 8.46 17.63
C CYS A 40 -7.69 8.25 17.96
N HIS A 41 -6.84 8.10 16.95
CA HIS A 41 -5.38 8.02 17.09
C HIS A 41 -4.66 9.37 16.93
N GLY A 42 -5.37 10.48 17.12
CA GLY A 42 -4.84 11.84 17.00
C GLY A 42 -5.84 12.76 16.29
N CYS A 43 -6.66 13.47 17.07
CA CYS A 43 -7.60 14.46 16.57
C CYS A 43 -6.81 15.74 16.21
N ALA A 44 -6.07 15.75 15.08
CA ALA A 44 -5.44 16.92 14.44
C ALA A 44 -5.05 18.09 15.39
N SER A 45 -4.46 17.81 16.55
CA SER A 45 -4.20 18.83 17.57
C SER A 45 -2.77 19.32 17.43
N GLY A 46 -2.54 19.95 16.30
CA GLY A 46 -1.28 20.55 15.90
C GLY A 46 -1.49 21.03 14.47
N ALA A 47 -2.18 22.16 14.31
CA ALA A 47 -2.16 22.83 13.01
C ALA A 47 -0.68 23.08 12.69
N VAL A 48 -0.14 22.31 11.74
CA VAL A 48 1.19 22.57 11.19
C VAL A 48 1.09 23.91 10.51
N ALA A 49 1.51 24.95 11.22
CA ALA A 49 1.57 26.30 10.70
C ALA A 49 2.87 26.39 9.90
N PHE A 50 2.75 26.46 8.58
CA PHE A 50 3.89 26.79 7.75
C PHE A 50 4.29 28.24 7.96
N ASP A 51 5.59 28.49 7.94
CA ASP A 51 6.10 29.84 7.85
C ASP A 51 5.61 30.51 6.56
N THR A 52 5.52 31.85 6.57
CA THR A 52 5.01 32.63 5.43
C THR A 52 5.74 32.33 4.13
N ASP A 53 7.02 31.97 4.20
CA ASP A 53 7.87 31.70 3.04
C ASP A 53 7.41 30.45 2.27
N ILE A 54 6.88 29.44 2.98
CA ILE A 54 6.32 28.23 2.35
C ILE A 54 4.98 28.56 1.69
N LEU A 55 4.19 29.45 2.29
CA LEU A 55 2.91 29.90 1.74
C LEU A 55 3.06 30.76 0.48
N ASP A 56 4.25 31.22 0.13
CA ASP A 56 4.51 31.95 -1.11
C ASP A 56 4.93 31.02 -2.28
N LEU A 57 5.26 29.76 -2.00
CA LEU A 57 5.63 28.76 -3.02
C LEU A 57 4.47 28.45 -3.97
N SER A 58 4.76 28.17 -5.24
CA SER A 58 3.74 27.73 -6.19
C SER A 58 3.15 26.36 -5.81
N ALA A 59 1.98 26.02 -6.37
CA ALA A 59 1.35 24.73 -6.14
C ALA A 59 2.27 23.55 -6.52
N LYS A 60 3.03 23.69 -7.62
CA LYS A 60 4.00 22.67 -8.06
C LYS A 60 5.19 22.52 -7.12
N GLU A 61 5.69 23.63 -6.58
CA GLU A 61 6.79 23.60 -5.60
C GLU A 61 6.34 22.95 -4.30
N LEU A 62 5.11 23.23 -3.84
CA LEU A 62 4.53 22.56 -2.67
C LEU A 62 4.31 21.07 -2.89
N LEU A 63 3.83 20.68 -4.07
CA LEU A 63 3.68 19.27 -4.45
C LEU A 63 5.03 18.54 -4.43
N SER A 64 6.05 19.12 -5.06
CA SER A 64 7.41 18.56 -5.09
C SER A 64 8.01 18.47 -3.69
N MET A 65 7.74 19.45 -2.82
CA MET A 65 8.16 19.43 -1.42
C MET A 65 7.46 18.32 -0.64
N ALA A 66 6.15 18.13 -0.84
CA ALA A 66 5.40 17.05 -0.19
C ALA A 66 5.97 15.67 -0.56
N GLU A 67 6.27 15.45 -1.84
CA GLU A 67 6.85 14.19 -2.33
C GLU A 67 8.27 13.95 -1.77
N HIS A 68 9.05 15.02 -1.62
CA HIS A 68 10.38 14.94 -1.01
C HIS A 68 10.32 14.57 0.47
N GLU A 69 9.50 15.29 1.25
CA GLU A 69 9.30 15.02 2.68
C GLU A 69 8.70 13.62 2.93
N GLU A 70 7.80 13.15 2.06
CA GLU A 70 7.31 11.77 2.10
C GLU A 70 8.44 10.77 1.90
N ALA A 71 9.33 10.99 0.92
CA ALA A 71 10.45 10.11 0.64
C ALA A 71 11.49 10.08 1.76
N GLU A 72 11.67 11.19 2.49
CA GLU A 72 12.54 11.27 3.66
C GLU A 72 11.92 10.67 4.94
N GLY A 73 10.65 10.28 4.89
CA GLY A 73 9.94 9.73 6.05
C GLY A 73 9.63 10.78 7.11
N SER A 74 9.41 12.03 6.70
CA SER A 74 9.03 13.14 7.57
C SER A 74 7.68 12.92 8.24
N ASP A 75 7.37 13.79 9.21
CA ASP A 75 6.12 13.73 9.98
C ASP A 75 4.89 13.75 9.07
N ARG A 76 3.96 12.83 9.32
CA ARG A 76 2.75 12.67 8.52
C ARG A 76 1.91 13.93 8.41
N SER A 77 1.81 14.69 9.50
CA SER A 77 1.05 15.94 9.52
C SER A 77 1.64 17.00 8.58
N ILE A 78 2.97 17.04 8.43
CA ILE A 78 3.67 17.98 7.54
C ILE A 78 3.36 17.62 6.08
N VAL A 79 3.58 16.35 5.71
CA VAL A 79 3.35 15.87 4.33
C VAL A 79 1.89 16.07 3.92
N THR A 80 0.94 15.71 4.79
CA THR A 80 -0.49 15.94 4.55
C THR A 80 -0.77 17.43 4.36
N LYS A 81 -0.24 18.31 5.21
CA LYS A 81 -0.47 19.74 5.09
C LYS A 81 0.12 20.33 3.80
N LEU A 82 1.29 19.85 3.35
CA LEU A 82 1.88 20.25 2.07
C LEU A 82 0.98 19.85 0.89
N TYR A 83 0.47 18.61 0.87
CA TYR A 83 -0.47 18.16 -0.15
C TYR A 83 -1.76 18.97 -0.16
N GLU A 84 -2.39 19.19 1.01
CA GLU A 84 -3.59 20.03 1.12
C GLU A 84 -3.36 21.43 0.58
N THR A 85 -2.26 22.08 1.01
CA THR A 85 -1.94 23.45 0.59
C THR A 85 -1.67 23.52 -0.92
N SER A 86 -0.98 22.51 -1.47
CA SER A 86 -0.79 22.36 -2.92
C SER A 86 -2.14 22.25 -3.66
N ILE A 87 -3.03 21.38 -3.21
CA ILE A 87 -4.37 21.17 -3.80
C ILE A 87 -5.20 22.46 -3.74
N GLU A 88 -5.19 23.16 -2.61
CA GLU A 88 -5.86 24.46 -2.44
C GLU A 88 -5.34 25.50 -3.43
N LYS A 89 -4.02 25.53 -3.70
CA LYS A 89 -3.44 26.45 -4.68
C LYS A 89 -3.75 26.08 -6.12
N PHE A 90 -3.94 24.80 -6.42
CA PHE A 90 -4.45 24.36 -7.71
C PHE A 90 -5.95 24.61 -7.90
N ALA A 91 -6.68 25.10 -6.89
CA ALA A 91 -8.13 25.23 -6.93
C ALA A 91 -8.60 26.04 -8.16
N GLY A 92 -9.51 25.43 -8.93
CA GLY A 92 -10.05 26.00 -10.17
C GLY A 92 -9.31 25.60 -11.44
N GLU A 93 -8.17 24.91 -11.33
CA GLU A 93 -7.49 24.29 -12.46
C GLU A 93 -8.12 22.93 -12.80
N SER A 94 -7.90 22.44 -14.02
CA SER A 94 -8.26 21.07 -14.44
C SER A 94 -7.08 20.46 -15.19
N THR A 95 -5.93 20.48 -14.51
CA THR A 95 -4.62 20.05 -15.03
C THR A 95 -4.28 18.65 -14.52
N LEU A 96 -3.38 17.96 -15.23
CA LEU A 96 -2.83 16.69 -14.77
C LEU A 96 -2.02 16.85 -13.48
N ASP A 97 -1.47 18.03 -13.21
CA ASP A 97 -0.76 18.33 -11.96
C ASP A 97 -1.69 18.31 -10.75
N LEU A 98 -2.87 18.94 -10.85
CA LEU A 98 -3.90 18.84 -9.80
C LEU A 98 -4.36 17.39 -9.60
N ALA A 99 -4.62 16.67 -10.70
CA ALA A 99 -5.02 15.26 -10.62
C ALA A 99 -3.94 14.39 -9.95
N TRP A 100 -2.66 14.67 -10.21
CA TRP A 100 -1.54 14.01 -9.56
C TRP A 100 -1.48 14.35 -8.06
N ALA A 101 -1.60 15.63 -7.69
CA ALA A 101 -1.62 16.06 -6.29
C ALA A 101 -2.75 15.40 -5.48
N LEU A 102 -3.96 15.33 -6.06
CA LEU A 102 -5.10 14.64 -5.47
C LEU A 102 -4.83 13.14 -5.30
N LEU A 103 -4.27 12.48 -6.32
CA LEU A 103 -3.92 11.06 -6.21
C LEU A 103 -2.88 10.80 -5.11
N ARG A 104 -1.79 11.57 -5.08
CA ARG A 104 -0.73 11.39 -4.07
C ARG A 104 -1.26 11.61 -2.66
N SER A 105 -2.07 12.67 -2.46
CA SER A 105 -2.78 12.88 -1.20
C SER A 105 -3.67 11.69 -0.85
N ALA A 106 -4.48 11.19 -1.79
CA ALA A 106 -5.35 10.03 -1.59
C ALA A 106 -4.58 8.77 -1.18
N GLU A 107 -3.41 8.53 -1.78
CA GLU A 107 -2.57 7.37 -1.49
C GLU A 107 -1.94 7.43 -0.09
N TYR A 108 -1.67 8.65 0.38
CA TYR A 108 -1.01 8.95 1.65
C TYR A 108 -1.99 9.00 2.85
N VAL A 109 -3.17 9.59 2.66
CA VAL A 109 -4.18 9.75 3.72
C VAL A 109 -5.36 8.79 3.62
N ASP A 110 -5.40 7.95 2.58
CA ASP A 110 -6.45 6.93 2.37
C ASP A 110 -7.84 7.47 2.16
N TYR A 111 -7.93 8.49 1.31
CA TYR A 111 -9.18 9.17 1.04
C TYR A 111 -9.67 8.94 -0.39
N ASP A 112 -10.72 8.13 -0.50
CA ASP A 112 -11.32 7.66 -1.76
C ASP A 112 -11.89 8.81 -2.63
N SER A 113 -12.37 9.87 -2.01
CA SER A 113 -12.95 11.01 -2.74
C SER A 113 -11.90 11.75 -3.57
N TYR A 114 -10.67 11.91 -3.06
CA TYR A 114 -9.56 12.49 -3.81
C TYR A 114 -9.13 11.61 -4.98
N ALA A 115 -9.10 10.28 -4.81
CA ALA A 115 -8.83 9.36 -5.92
C ALA A 115 -9.92 9.45 -7.01
N THR A 116 -11.18 9.57 -6.61
CA THR A 116 -12.30 9.72 -7.54
C THR A 116 -12.25 11.04 -8.30
N GLU A 117 -11.91 12.14 -7.62
CA GLU A 117 -11.72 13.45 -8.25
C GLU A 117 -10.52 13.45 -9.20
N ALA A 118 -9.39 12.82 -8.81
CA ALA A 118 -8.22 12.65 -9.66
C ALA A 118 -8.56 11.94 -10.98
N ILE A 119 -9.38 10.87 -10.94
CA ILE A 119 -9.88 10.20 -12.15
C ILE A 119 -10.66 11.18 -13.03
N ALA A 120 -11.61 11.91 -12.44
CA ALA A 120 -12.48 12.82 -13.18
C ALA A 120 -11.71 13.94 -13.88
N ILE A 121 -10.64 14.45 -13.26
CA ILE A 121 -9.77 15.48 -13.84
C ILE A 121 -8.88 14.86 -14.92
N ALA A 122 -8.21 13.73 -14.64
CA ALA A 122 -7.31 13.07 -15.60
C ALA A 122 -8.04 12.57 -16.86
N GLU A 123 -9.31 12.19 -16.75
CA GLU A 123 -10.12 11.79 -17.91
C GLU A 123 -10.44 12.97 -18.84
N LYS A 124 -10.60 14.19 -18.27
CA LYS A 124 -10.97 15.43 -18.99
C LYS A 124 -9.77 16.26 -19.43
N ALA A 125 -8.62 16.10 -18.78
CA ALA A 125 -7.42 16.87 -19.09
C ALA A 125 -6.99 16.65 -20.57
N PRO A 126 -6.43 17.67 -21.23
CA PRO A 126 -5.80 17.52 -22.54
C PRO A 126 -4.72 16.43 -22.52
N LYS A 127 -4.65 15.63 -23.59
CA LYS A 127 -3.70 14.50 -23.75
C LYS A 127 -2.96 14.64 -25.07
N ASP A 128 -2.40 15.84 -25.26
CA ASP A 128 -1.85 16.28 -26.53
C ASP A 128 -0.54 15.56 -26.87
N THR A 129 0.16 15.07 -25.85
CA THR A 129 1.39 14.28 -25.98
C THR A 129 1.20 12.85 -25.49
N ASP A 130 2.08 11.93 -25.92
CA ASP A 130 2.08 10.56 -25.38
C ASP A 130 2.48 10.54 -23.89
N GLU A 131 3.29 11.50 -23.44
CA GLU A 131 3.63 11.71 -22.04
C GLU A 131 2.40 12.10 -21.21
N ASP A 132 1.61 13.07 -21.67
CA ASP A 132 0.35 13.46 -21.01
C ASP A 132 -0.65 12.31 -20.97
N ARG A 133 -0.70 11.52 -22.04
CA ARG A 133 -1.57 10.34 -22.12
C ARG A 133 -1.12 9.25 -21.14
N ALA A 134 0.18 8.98 -21.08
CA ALA A 134 0.78 8.06 -20.12
C ALA A 134 0.50 8.52 -18.69
N ARG A 135 0.77 9.78 -18.38
CA ARG A 135 0.54 10.37 -17.05
C ARG A 135 -0.94 10.29 -16.64
N ALA A 136 -1.85 10.64 -17.54
CA ALA A 136 -3.29 10.51 -17.29
C ALA A 136 -3.69 9.05 -17.01
N GLN A 137 -3.16 8.09 -17.78
CA GLN A 137 -3.41 6.66 -17.58
C GLN A 137 -2.86 6.15 -16.24
N ILE A 138 -1.64 6.55 -15.85
CA ILE A 138 -1.06 6.23 -14.52
C ILE A 138 -1.98 6.75 -13.42
N ILE A 139 -2.42 8.01 -13.52
CA ILE A 139 -3.32 8.62 -12.53
C ILE A 139 -4.61 7.81 -12.41
N THR A 140 -5.28 7.57 -13.53
CA THR A 140 -6.55 6.84 -13.52
C THR A 140 -6.38 5.39 -13.07
N GLY A 141 -5.26 4.76 -13.43
CA GLY A 141 -4.98 3.37 -13.10
C GLY A 141 -4.72 3.18 -11.62
N ARG A 142 -3.82 4.00 -11.04
CA ARG A 142 -3.50 3.99 -9.60
C ARG A 142 -4.72 4.34 -8.75
N ALA A 143 -5.47 5.37 -9.13
CA ALA A 143 -6.70 5.74 -8.43
C ALA A 143 -7.74 4.61 -8.40
N ARG A 144 -7.90 3.85 -9.50
CA ARG A 144 -8.81 2.69 -9.53
C ARG A 144 -8.34 1.55 -8.63
N VAL A 145 -7.04 1.22 -8.67
CA VAL A 145 -6.45 0.23 -7.76
C VAL A 145 -6.65 0.66 -6.31
N LEU A 146 -6.41 1.93 -6.01
CA LEU A 146 -6.59 2.52 -4.68
C LEU A 146 -8.03 2.40 -4.20
N ASN A 147 -9.01 2.83 -5.00
CA ASN A 147 -10.43 2.75 -4.64
C ASN A 147 -10.86 1.31 -4.35
N VAL A 148 -10.41 0.33 -5.13
CA VAL A 148 -10.69 -1.09 -4.85
C VAL A 148 -10.09 -1.51 -3.50
N CYS A 149 -8.85 -1.10 -3.21
CA CYS A 149 -8.21 -1.41 -1.94
C CYS A 149 -8.92 -0.77 -0.75
N LEU A 150 -9.31 0.50 -0.86
CA LEU A 150 -10.01 1.25 0.20
C LEU A 150 -11.42 0.72 0.44
N ASN A 151 -12.17 0.46 -0.64
CA ASN A 151 -13.48 -0.16 -0.52
C ASN A 151 -13.35 -1.47 0.26
N HIS A 152 -12.43 -2.34 -0.14
CA HIS A 152 -12.23 -3.62 0.52
C HIS A 152 -11.87 -3.48 2.02
N ALA A 153 -10.95 -2.58 2.37
CA ALA A 153 -10.59 -2.32 3.77
C ALA A 153 -11.80 -1.86 4.59
N ASN A 154 -12.56 -0.88 4.08
CA ASN A 154 -13.76 -0.36 4.74
C ASN A 154 -14.89 -1.41 4.86
N TRP A 155 -14.90 -2.44 4.03
CA TRP A 155 -15.84 -3.56 4.14
C TRP A 155 -15.48 -4.53 5.26
N GLN A 156 -14.19 -4.66 5.62
CA GLN A 156 -13.75 -5.53 6.71
C GLN A 156 -14.01 -4.89 8.07
N ASP A 157 -13.68 -3.61 8.26
CA ASP A 157 -13.87 -2.91 9.54
C ASP A 157 -15.33 -2.94 10.03
N LYS A 158 -16.29 -2.89 9.10
CA LYS A 158 -17.73 -2.95 9.45
C LYS A 158 -18.23 -4.32 9.91
N ARG A 159 -17.45 -5.38 9.73
CA ARG A 159 -17.85 -6.75 10.13
C ARG A 159 -17.38 -7.09 11.52
N ASP A 160 -16.23 -6.55 11.94
CA ASP A 160 -15.63 -6.86 13.24
C ASP A 160 -16.47 -6.32 14.42
N ASP A 161 -17.33 -5.32 14.19
CA ASP A 161 -18.19 -4.74 15.23
C ASP A 161 -19.51 -5.50 15.50
N ASP A 162 -19.96 -6.40 14.62
CA ASP A 162 -21.34 -6.93 14.66
C ASP A 162 -21.48 -8.47 14.73
N THR A 163 -20.38 -9.24 14.76
CA THR A 163 -20.46 -10.72 14.77
C THR A 163 -19.63 -11.37 15.89
N GLU A 164 -20.08 -11.27 17.14
CA GLU A 164 -19.52 -12.03 18.27
C GLU A 164 -20.00 -13.51 18.35
N ASP A 165 -20.84 -14.02 17.44
CA ASP A 165 -21.61 -15.24 17.73
C ASP A 165 -21.80 -16.27 16.57
N ASP A 166 -20.95 -16.33 15.52
CA ASP A 166 -21.10 -17.40 14.51
C ASP A 166 -19.78 -18.05 14.07
N ASP A 167 -19.29 -18.96 14.91
CA ASP A 167 -18.05 -19.74 14.85
C ASP A 167 -17.88 -20.66 13.62
N ASN A 168 -18.73 -20.61 12.60
CA ASN A 168 -18.72 -21.68 11.59
C ASN A 168 -19.15 -21.30 10.17
N SER A 169 -18.90 -20.07 9.75
CA SER A 169 -19.09 -19.70 8.35
C SER A 169 -17.78 -19.28 7.71
N GLU A 170 -17.22 -20.21 6.94
CA GLU A 170 -16.21 -19.99 5.90
C GLU A 170 -16.79 -19.06 4.82
N TYR A 171 -17.17 -17.83 5.18
CA TYR A 171 -17.59 -16.81 4.24
C TYR A 171 -16.34 -16.34 3.50
N ARG A 172 -16.04 -17.04 2.41
CA ARG A 172 -15.14 -16.53 1.37
C ARG A 172 -15.59 -15.12 1.00
N LEU A 173 -14.86 -14.12 1.49
CA LEU A 173 -15.06 -12.71 1.17
C LEU A 173 -14.97 -12.57 -0.35
N SER A 174 -16.12 -12.52 -1.02
CA SER A 174 -16.18 -12.35 -2.46
C SER A 174 -16.04 -10.87 -2.77
N VAL A 175 -14.99 -10.51 -3.50
CA VAL A 175 -14.82 -9.15 -4.04
C VAL A 175 -15.97 -8.87 -5.01
N PRO A 176 -16.63 -7.70 -4.95
CA PRO A 176 -17.63 -7.31 -5.93
C PRO A 176 -17.08 -7.41 -7.36
N ILE A 177 -17.88 -7.94 -8.30
CA ILE A 177 -17.47 -8.08 -9.71
C ILE A 177 -17.06 -6.73 -10.32
N SER A 178 -17.70 -5.64 -9.90
CA SER A 178 -17.32 -4.27 -10.30
C SER A 178 -15.91 -3.91 -9.88
N ASP A 179 -15.50 -4.30 -8.68
CA ASP A 179 -14.18 -3.99 -8.12
C ASP A 179 -13.10 -4.81 -8.81
N VAL A 180 -13.37 -6.07 -9.13
CA VAL A 180 -12.48 -6.90 -9.95
C VAL A 180 -12.24 -6.27 -11.32
N LYS A 181 -13.30 -5.82 -12.00
CA LYS A 181 -13.16 -5.15 -13.30
C LYS A 181 -12.42 -3.81 -13.20
N ASN A 182 -12.68 -3.03 -12.15
CA ASN A 182 -12.00 -1.76 -11.91
C ASN A 182 -10.50 -1.99 -11.63
N LEU A 183 -10.17 -3.01 -10.85
CA LEU A 183 -8.79 -3.41 -10.59
C LEU A 183 -8.09 -3.83 -11.89
N GLU A 184 -8.68 -4.76 -12.65
CA GLU A 184 -8.10 -5.24 -13.91
C GLU A 184 -7.88 -4.09 -14.91
N LYS A 185 -8.85 -3.19 -15.04
CA LYS A 185 -8.70 -1.99 -15.86
C LYS A 185 -7.60 -1.07 -15.33
N GLY A 186 -7.53 -0.86 -14.02
CA GLY A 186 -6.51 -0.02 -13.41
C GLY A 186 -5.08 -0.55 -13.62
N LEU A 187 -4.90 -1.86 -13.44
CA LEU A 187 -3.62 -2.56 -13.69
C LEU A 187 -3.23 -2.52 -15.17
N ALA A 188 -4.20 -2.68 -16.08
CA ALA A 188 -3.97 -2.56 -17.52
C ALA A 188 -3.54 -1.14 -17.92
N ASP A 189 -4.24 -0.11 -17.44
CA ASP A 189 -3.90 1.30 -17.72
C ASP A 189 -2.47 1.64 -17.24
N ILE A 190 -2.08 1.16 -16.05
CA ILE A 190 -0.71 1.33 -15.53
C ILE A 190 0.29 0.64 -16.47
N SER A 191 0.08 -0.63 -16.81
CA SER A 191 1.01 -1.37 -17.65
C SER A 191 1.14 -0.79 -19.07
N GLU A 192 0.05 -0.27 -19.64
CA GLU A 192 0.05 0.38 -20.96
C GLU A 192 0.81 1.70 -20.91
N SER A 193 0.55 2.51 -19.89
CA SER A 193 1.17 3.83 -19.72
C SER A 193 2.69 3.78 -19.56
N LEU A 194 3.21 2.77 -18.84
CA LEU A 194 4.66 2.54 -18.75
C LEU A 194 5.29 2.12 -20.09
N GLY A 195 4.48 1.65 -21.05
CA GLY A 195 4.93 1.42 -22.42
C GLY A 195 4.98 2.69 -23.28
N LEU A 196 4.27 3.75 -22.88
CA LEU A 196 4.22 5.04 -23.56
C LEU A 196 5.27 6.03 -23.02
N SER A 197 5.52 6.00 -21.70
CA SER A 197 6.67 6.69 -21.10
C SER A 197 7.95 6.01 -21.59
N GLU A 198 8.97 6.77 -22.01
CA GLU A 198 10.27 6.25 -22.48
C GLU A 198 11.06 5.54 -21.37
N LYS A 199 10.54 4.43 -20.84
CA LYS A 199 11.12 3.63 -19.74
C LYS A 199 11.73 4.52 -18.64
N SER A 200 11.00 5.53 -18.17
CA SER A 200 11.47 6.36 -17.07
C SER A 200 11.60 5.47 -15.82
N ASP A 201 12.83 5.29 -15.35
CA ASP A 201 13.12 4.56 -14.12
C ASP A 201 12.30 5.12 -12.94
N ASP A 202 12.10 6.44 -12.89
CA ASP A 202 11.28 7.11 -11.87
C ASP A 202 9.81 6.71 -11.93
N ALA A 203 9.22 6.63 -13.13
CA ALA A 203 7.83 6.21 -13.29
C ALA A 203 7.63 4.73 -12.91
N VAL A 204 8.59 3.88 -13.28
CA VAL A 204 8.60 2.45 -12.90
C VAL A 204 8.77 2.33 -11.39
N ASN A 205 9.75 3.01 -10.80
CA ASN A 205 10.03 3.00 -9.36
C ASN A 205 8.82 3.47 -8.55
N SER A 206 8.24 4.62 -8.91
CA SER A 206 7.03 5.15 -8.25
C SER A 206 5.86 4.19 -8.34
N THR A 207 5.69 3.51 -9.48
CA THR A 207 4.63 2.52 -9.67
C THR A 207 4.85 1.26 -8.83
N LEU A 208 6.07 0.74 -8.80
CA LEU A 208 6.41 -0.40 -7.95
C LEU A 208 6.22 -0.04 -6.48
N ALA A 209 6.73 1.11 -6.03
CA ALA A 209 6.55 1.64 -4.68
C ALA A 209 5.07 1.82 -4.30
N PHE A 210 4.21 2.23 -5.24
CA PHE A 210 2.77 2.28 -5.03
C PHE A 210 2.18 0.90 -4.74
N PHE A 211 2.46 -0.09 -5.59
CA PHE A 211 1.97 -1.46 -5.36
C PHE A 211 2.54 -2.05 -4.07
N SER A 212 3.79 -1.72 -3.77
CA SER A 212 4.47 -2.08 -2.55
C SER A 212 3.70 -1.67 -1.30
N ALA A 213 3.35 -0.38 -1.22
CA ALA A 213 2.60 0.18 -0.11
C ALA A 213 1.19 -0.41 0.00
N ARG A 214 0.57 -0.84 -1.11
CA ARG A 214 -0.75 -1.48 -1.07
C ARG A 214 -0.68 -2.91 -0.55
N TYR A 215 0.35 -3.69 -0.91
CA TYR A 215 0.51 -5.06 -0.41
C TYR A 215 0.57 -5.12 1.12
N GLN A 216 1.29 -4.20 1.74
CA GLN A 216 1.49 -4.12 3.20
C GLN A 216 0.22 -3.83 4.00
N ARG A 217 -0.91 -3.54 3.34
CA ARG A 217 -2.18 -3.33 4.05
C ARG A 217 -2.77 -4.63 4.53
N HIS A 218 -2.86 -4.77 5.85
CA HIS A 218 -3.41 -5.95 6.53
C HIS A 218 -4.85 -6.29 6.08
N ALA A 219 -5.65 -5.30 5.68
CA ALA A 219 -7.06 -5.47 5.32
C ALA A 219 -7.35 -5.89 3.85
N LEU A 220 -6.34 -6.29 3.08
CA LEU A 220 -6.54 -6.83 1.73
C LEU A 220 -6.58 -8.35 1.76
N ILE A 221 -7.64 -8.95 1.21
CA ILE A 221 -7.70 -10.40 1.03
C ILE A 221 -6.57 -10.89 0.09
N HIS A 222 -6.13 -12.12 0.31
CA HIS A 222 -5.02 -12.74 -0.44
C HIS A 222 -5.20 -12.67 -1.97
N SER A 223 -6.42 -12.88 -2.48
CA SER A 223 -6.67 -12.87 -3.93
C SER A 223 -6.45 -11.50 -4.59
N LEU A 224 -6.72 -10.40 -3.87
CA LEU A 224 -6.43 -9.05 -4.34
C LEU A 224 -4.93 -8.77 -4.28
N ARG A 225 -4.27 -9.15 -3.16
CA ARG A 225 -2.82 -9.03 -3.01
C ARG A 225 -2.10 -9.74 -4.16
N ALA A 226 -2.45 -11.01 -4.42
CA ALA A 226 -1.84 -11.81 -5.48
C ALA A 226 -2.03 -11.19 -6.87
N ARG A 227 -3.20 -10.62 -7.18
CA ARG A 227 -3.44 -9.93 -8.46
C ARG A 227 -2.58 -8.67 -8.60
N ILE A 228 -2.54 -7.84 -7.55
CA ILE A 228 -1.76 -6.60 -7.53
C ILE A 228 -0.26 -6.91 -7.68
N THR A 229 0.27 -7.84 -6.86
CA THR A 229 1.68 -8.20 -6.91
C THR A 229 2.06 -8.95 -8.18
N ASN A 230 1.15 -9.73 -8.78
CA ASN A 230 1.39 -10.35 -10.08
C ASN A 230 1.61 -9.30 -11.17
N SER A 231 0.74 -8.29 -11.25
CA SER A 231 0.91 -7.21 -12.22
C SER A 231 2.14 -6.35 -11.93
N ALA A 232 2.44 -6.08 -10.66
CA ALA A 232 3.65 -5.37 -10.27
C ALA A 232 4.92 -6.16 -10.64
N LEU A 233 4.92 -7.48 -10.47
CA LEU A 233 6.03 -8.35 -10.86
C LEU A 233 6.21 -8.38 -12.38
N ASP A 234 5.12 -8.42 -13.15
CA ASP A 234 5.18 -8.33 -14.61
C ASP A 234 5.80 -7.00 -15.08
N ILE A 235 5.47 -5.90 -14.40
CA ILE A 235 6.11 -4.59 -14.63
C ILE A 235 7.61 -4.65 -14.27
N GLY A 236 7.95 -5.18 -13.10
CA GLY A 236 9.34 -5.32 -12.65
C GLY A 236 10.19 -6.14 -13.63
N LEU A 237 9.71 -7.31 -14.05
CA LEU A 237 10.40 -8.18 -15.01
C LEU A 237 10.56 -7.55 -16.39
N LYS A 238 9.62 -6.69 -16.81
CA LYS A 238 9.63 -6.08 -18.14
C LYS A 238 10.50 -4.81 -18.21
N TYR A 239 10.50 -4.01 -17.16
CA TYR A 239 11.06 -2.66 -17.20
C TYR A 239 12.34 -2.47 -16.37
N VAL A 240 12.61 -3.31 -15.38
CA VAL A 240 13.86 -3.25 -14.60
C VAL A 240 14.96 -4.01 -15.32
N ASP A 241 16.14 -3.39 -15.44
CA ASP A 241 17.32 -4.04 -16.03
C ASP A 241 18.06 -4.92 -15.01
N TRP A 242 17.58 -6.15 -14.85
CA TRP A 242 18.17 -7.15 -13.96
C TRP A 242 19.62 -7.56 -14.29
N THR A 243 20.20 -7.05 -15.40
CA THR A 243 21.61 -7.27 -15.73
C THR A 243 22.54 -6.18 -15.17
N LYS A 244 21.96 -5.09 -14.65
CA LYS A 244 22.71 -3.99 -14.03
C LYS A 244 23.43 -4.48 -12.78
N THR A 245 24.67 -4.06 -12.61
CA THR A 245 25.46 -4.41 -11.41
C THR A 245 25.18 -3.49 -10.23
N ALA A 246 24.79 -2.24 -10.50
CA ALA A 246 24.43 -1.29 -9.46
C ALA A 246 23.03 -1.58 -8.91
N CYS A 247 22.89 -1.45 -7.60
CA CYS A 247 21.60 -1.50 -6.92
C CYS A 247 21.10 -0.08 -6.65
N ASP A 248 19.99 0.27 -7.29
CA ASP A 248 19.24 1.50 -7.07
C ASP A 248 17.83 1.16 -6.56
N ASP A 249 17.04 2.18 -6.28
CA ASP A 249 15.72 2.03 -5.67
C ASP A 249 14.75 1.20 -6.52
N VAL A 250 14.80 1.32 -7.85
CA VAL A 250 13.89 0.56 -8.72
C VAL A 250 14.17 -0.94 -8.65
N HIS A 251 15.43 -1.34 -8.50
CA HIS A 251 15.80 -2.75 -8.28
C HIS A 251 15.34 -3.24 -6.91
N ILE A 252 15.51 -2.43 -5.86
CA ILE A 252 15.05 -2.79 -4.50
C ILE A 252 13.54 -2.97 -4.49
N GLN A 253 12.77 -2.05 -5.10
CA GLN A 253 11.32 -2.17 -5.21
C GLN A 253 10.92 -3.40 -6.03
N GLY A 254 11.58 -3.67 -7.16
CA GLY A 254 11.31 -4.85 -7.96
C GLY A 254 11.57 -6.16 -7.20
N CYS A 255 12.67 -6.23 -6.44
CA CYS A 255 12.97 -7.38 -5.58
C CYS A 255 11.93 -7.55 -4.48
N ARG A 256 11.49 -6.45 -3.86
CA ARG A 256 10.46 -6.46 -2.81
C ARG A 256 9.10 -6.94 -3.35
N ILE A 257 8.70 -6.47 -4.52
CA ILE A 257 7.50 -6.95 -5.23
C ILE A 257 7.58 -8.44 -5.51
N ALA A 258 8.75 -8.97 -5.89
CA ALA A 258 8.93 -10.39 -6.14
C ALA A 258 8.74 -11.22 -4.86
N VAL A 259 9.29 -10.77 -3.72
CA VAL A 259 9.10 -11.43 -2.42
C VAL A 259 7.61 -11.47 -2.07
N TRP A 260 6.92 -10.34 -2.16
CA TRP A 260 5.49 -10.28 -1.83
C TRP A 260 4.59 -11.04 -2.78
N TRP A 261 4.96 -11.09 -4.07
CA TRP A 261 4.29 -11.97 -5.01
C TRP A 261 4.45 -13.43 -4.60
N ALA A 262 5.67 -13.86 -4.28
CA ALA A 262 5.94 -15.22 -3.84
C ALA A 262 5.15 -15.56 -2.56
N MET A 263 5.13 -14.67 -1.57
CA MET A 263 4.32 -14.81 -0.36
C MET A 263 2.82 -14.91 -0.67
N ALA A 264 2.29 -14.02 -1.52
CA ALA A 264 0.88 -14.02 -1.89
C ALA A 264 0.44 -15.31 -2.59
N VAL A 265 1.33 -15.89 -3.42
CA VAL A 265 1.07 -17.15 -4.10
C VAL A 265 1.20 -18.32 -3.13
N ALA A 266 2.23 -18.34 -2.29
CA ALA A 266 2.43 -19.34 -1.23
C ALA A 266 1.21 -19.46 -0.30
N ASP A 267 0.61 -18.35 0.10
CA ASP A 267 -0.61 -18.33 0.92
C ASP A 267 -1.80 -19.02 0.22
N THR A 268 -1.87 -18.93 -1.11
CA THR A 268 -2.92 -19.61 -1.91
C THR A 268 -2.59 -21.07 -2.22
N ALA A 269 -1.36 -21.50 -1.92
CA ALA A 269 -0.84 -22.83 -2.23
C ALA A 269 -1.31 -23.91 -1.27
N ALA A 270 -1.71 -23.54 -0.05
CA ALA A 270 -2.05 -24.48 1.02
C ALA A 270 -3.09 -25.54 0.62
N ASP A 271 -3.93 -25.25 -0.38
CA ASP A 271 -4.99 -26.14 -0.87
C ASP A 271 -4.66 -26.85 -2.20
N SER A 272 -3.48 -26.65 -2.79
CA SER A 272 -3.13 -27.17 -4.13
C SER A 272 -2.07 -28.27 -4.06
N GLU A 273 -2.35 -29.44 -4.64
CA GLU A 273 -1.39 -30.55 -4.81
C GLU A 273 -0.30 -30.27 -5.87
N GLN A 274 -0.32 -29.10 -6.51
CA GLN A 274 0.61 -28.75 -7.58
C GLN A 274 1.91 -28.17 -7.01
N ASP A 275 3.05 -28.55 -7.59
CA ASP A 275 4.38 -28.03 -7.24
C ASP A 275 4.48 -26.53 -7.57
N GLN A 276 3.97 -25.70 -6.67
CA GLN A 276 4.02 -24.24 -6.77
C GLN A 276 5.43 -23.70 -6.55
N GLY A 277 6.26 -24.43 -5.80
CA GLY A 277 7.66 -24.06 -5.57
C GLY A 277 8.43 -23.90 -6.88
N ALA A 278 8.34 -24.88 -7.78
CA ALA A 278 8.98 -24.79 -9.10
C ALA A 278 8.45 -23.63 -9.95
N ALA A 279 7.15 -23.33 -9.88
CA ALA A 279 6.54 -22.22 -10.63
C ALA A 279 6.95 -20.85 -10.08
N ILE A 280 7.02 -20.72 -8.75
CA ILE A 280 7.52 -19.51 -8.07
C ILE A 280 8.98 -19.30 -8.46
N GLU A 281 9.84 -20.31 -8.25
CA GLU A 281 11.26 -20.26 -8.55
C GLU A 281 11.54 -19.86 -10.01
N ALA A 282 10.89 -20.51 -10.97
CA ALA A 282 11.05 -20.19 -12.38
C ALA A 282 10.67 -18.75 -12.73
N ARG A 283 9.68 -18.17 -12.05
CA ARG A 283 9.23 -16.80 -12.33
C ARG A 283 10.15 -15.74 -11.74
N ILE A 284 10.65 -15.97 -10.54
CA ILE A 284 11.53 -15.01 -9.84
C ILE A 284 13.01 -15.19 -10.19
N GLU A 285 13.37 -16.20 -10.97
CA GLU A 285 14.75 -16.53 -11.32
C GLU A 285 15.63 -15.34 -11.77
N PRO A 286 15.17 -14.41 -12.63
CA PRO A 286 15.99 -13.24 -12.99
C PRO A 286 16.34 -12.35 -11.79
N ILE A 287 15.40 -12.23 -10.85
CA ILE A 287 15.51 -11.40 -9.65
C ILE A 287 16.35 -12.12 -8.59
N SER A 288 16.20 -13.44 -8.47
CA SER A 288 17.05 -14.27 -7.60
C SER A 288 18.52 -14.13 -7.99
N LYS A 289 18.84 -14.31 -9.29
CA LYS A 289 20.21 -14.10 -9.81
C LYS A 289 20.75 -12.71 -9.57
N TYR A 290 19.90 -11.68 -9.71
CA TYR A 290 20.30 -10.32 -9.39
C TYR A 290 20.68 -10.20 -7.92
N LEU A 291 19.83 -10.68 -7.00
CA LEU A 291 20.05 -10.64 -5.56
C LEU A 291 21.30 -11.42 -5.11
N GLU A 292 21.63 -12.52 -5.77
CA GLU A 292 22.85 -13.29 -5.54
C GLU A 292 24.13 -12.48 -5.79
N LEU A 293 24.08 -11.51 -6.71
CA LEU A 293 25.21 -10.63 -7.02
C LEU A 293 25.30 -9.44 -6.04
N GLN A 294 24.19 -9.04 -5.42
CA GLN A 294 24.10 -7.87 -4.54
C GLN A 294 24.44 -8.18 -3.07
N THR A 295 25.50 -8.95 -2.83
CA THR A 295 25.92 -9.39 -1.47
C THR A 295 26.49 -8.28 -0.59
N SER A 296 26.75 -7.09 -1.13
CA SER A 296 27.24 -5.93 -0.37
C SER A 296 26.14 -4.94 0.02
N ASN A 297 24.88 -5.22 -0.32
CA ASN A 297 23.74 -4.35 0.00
C ASN A 297 22.84 -5.04 1.04
N VAL A 298 22.70 -4.43 2.22
CA VAL A 298 21.91 -4.95 3.35
C VAL A 298 20.47 -5.24 2.93
N ALA A 299 19.82 -4.32 2.22
CA ALA A 299 18.44 -4.47 1.77
C ALA A 299 18.29 -5.64 0.80
N CYS A 300 19.23 -5.84 -0.13
CA CYS A 300 19.23 -6.98 -1.03
C CYS A 300 19.44 -8.30 -0.29
N CYS A 301 20.36 -8.37 0.67
CA CYS A 301 20.54 -9.55 1.50
C CYS A 301 19.24 -9.90 2.24
N LYS A 302 18.56 -8.92 2.84
CA LYS A 302 17.27 -9.12 3.53
C LYS A 302 16.20 -9.66 2.59
N LEU A 303 16.03 -9.05 1.42
CA LEU A 303 15.06 -9.49 0.41
C LEU A 303 15.37 -10.89 -0.13
N ARG A 304 16.66 -11.22 -0.32
CA ARG A 304 17.08 -12.56 -0.73
C ARG A 304 16.76 -13.60 0.33
N ALA A 305 17.07 -13.33 1.59
CA ALA A 305 16.75 -14.22 2.69
C ALA A 305 15.23 -14.47 2.79
N GLN A 306 14.43 -13.42 2.72
CA GLN A 306 12.97 -13.53 2.69
C GLN A 306 12.47 -14.38 1.52
N MET A 307 13.05 -14.19 0.32
CA MET A 307 12.71 -15.01 -0.84
C MET A 307 13.02 -16.50 -0.63
N LEU A 308 14.19 -16.80 -0.07
CA LEU A 308 14.63 -18.17 0.22
C LEU A 308 13.73 -18.84 1.26
N ILE A 309 13.32 -18.11 2.31
CA ILE A 309 12.36 -18.59 3.33
C ILE A 309 10.99 -18.90 2.70
N VAL A 310 10.51 -18.03 1.80
CA VAL A 310 9.25 -18.28 1.10
C VAL A 310 9.36 -19.54 0.24
N LEU A 311 10.44 -19.68 -0.54
CA LEU A 311 10.67 -20.88 -1.36
C LEU A 311 10.76 -22.16 -0.52
N SER A 312 11.46 -22.13 0.62
CA SER A 312 11.56 -23.29 1.51
C SER A 312 10.20 -23.70 2.10
N SER A 313 9.22 -22.79 2.14
CA SER A 313 7.86 -23.09 2.63
C SER A 313 6.94 -23.75 1.58
N VAL A 314 7.28 -23.67 0.28
CA VAL A 314 6.43 -24.13 -0.82
C VAL A 314 7.03 -25.27 -1.65
N ILE A 315 8.31 -25.61 -1.41
CA ILE A 315 8.99 -26.73 -2.07
C ILE A 315 8.72 -28.04 -1.32
N LEU A 316 8.47 -29.11 -2.08
CA LEU A 316 8.15 -30.43 -1.53
C LEU A 316 9.38 -31.32 -1.25
N ASP A 317 10.52 -30.99 -1.85
CA ASP A 317 11.77 -31.73 -1.67
C ASP A 317 12.45 -31.33 -0.34
N GLU A 318 12.34 -32.20 0.67
CA GLU A 318 12.82 -31.94 2.04
C GLU A 318 14.30 -31.55 2.10
N ASP A 319 15.17 -32.21 1.32
CA ASP A 319 16.60 -31.90 1.29
C ASP A 319 16.81 -30.45 0.79
N ARG A 320 16.06 -30.07 -0.24
CA ARG A 320 16.12 -28.72 -0.81
C ARG A 320 15.48 -27.67 0.09
N VAL A 321 14.45 -28.03 0.86
CA VAL A 321 13.86 -27.15 1.88
C VAL A 321 14.91 -26.76 2.92
N VAL A 322 15.69 -27.73 3.41
CA VAL A 322 16.78 -27.48 4.36
C VAL A 322 17.86 -26.61 3.72
N ASP A 323 18.31 -26.95 2.51
CA ASP A 323 19.34 -26.16 1.81
C ASP A 323 18.94 -24.69 1.64
N LEU A 324 17.70 -24.43 1.21
CA LEU A 324 17.19 -23.07 1.02
C LEU A 324 17.09 -22.31 2.34
N PHE A 325 16.67 -22.97 3.41
CA PHE A 325 16.56 -22.36 4.73
C PHE A 325 17.95 -22.01 5.30
N ASP A 326 18.93 -22.90 5.18
CA ASP A 326 20.31 -22.64 5.58
C ASP A 326 20.91 -21.48 4.76
N MET A 327 20.67 -21.45 3.45
CA MET A 327 21.07 -20.32 2.59
C MET A 327 20.42 -19.00 3.02
N ALA A 328 19.18 -19.02 3.53
CA ALA A 328 18.52 -17.83 4.05
C ALA A 328 19.22 -17.30 5.31
N ILE A 329 19.56 -18.19 6.25
CA ILE A 329 20.31 -17.85 7.47
C ILE A 329 21.68 -17.28 7.12
N ASP A 330 22.43 -17.92 6.22
CA ASP A 330 23.73 -17.44 5.76
C ASP A 330 23.63 -16.04 5.12
N THR A 331 22.54 -15.80 4.38
CA THR A 331 22.28 -14.49 3.76
C THR A 331 21.96 -13.42 4.82
N LEU A 332 21.20 -13.74 5.87
CA LEU A 332 20.95 -12.83 7.00
C LEU A 332 22.23 -12.55 7.80
N HIS A 333 23.07 -13.55 8.03
CA HIS A 333 24.40 -13.33 8.61
C HIS A 333 25.27 -12.42 7.74
N CYS A 334 25.17 -12.51 6.41
CA CYS A 334 25.84 -11.56 5.52
C CYS A 334 25.30 -10.14 5.73
N ALA A 335 23.97 -9.97 5.83
CA ALA A 335 23.36 -8.67 6.12
C ALA A 335 23.87 -8.09 7.45
N HIS A 336 23.89 -8.91 8.51
CA HIS A 336 24.37 -8.52 9.83
C HIS A 336 25.86 -8.16 9.84
N LYS A 337 26.69 -8.82 9.03
CA LYS A 337 28.11 -8.44 8.88
C LYS A 337 28.30 -7.08 8.22
N ILE A 338 27.39 -6.68 7.33
CA ILE A 338 27.45 -5.39 6.64
C ILE A 338 26.94 -4.28 7.57
N ASP A 339 25.82 -4.51 8.26
CA ASP A 339 25.26 -3.61 9.26
C ASP A 339 24.86 -4.37 10.54
N PRO A 340 25.76 -4.41 11.55
CA PRO A 340 25.50 -5.10 12.80
C PRO A 340 24.40 -4.48 13.67
N GLU A 341 24.00 -3.23 13.40
CA GLU A 341 23.03 -2.49 14.22
C GLU A 341 21.61 -2.52 13.62
N ASP A 342 21.43 -3.10 12.41
CA ASP A 342 20.12 -3.24 11.76
C ASP A 342 19.19 -4.14 12.60
N GLN A 343 18.30 -3.51 13.36
CA GLN A 343 17.38 -4.18 14.29
C GLN A 343 16.45 -5.19 13.60
N ASP A 344 16.11 -4.98 12.33
CA ASP A 344 15.26 -5.89 11.59
C ASP A 344 16.01 -7.18 11.23
N VAL A 345 17.30 -7.09 10.86
CA VAL A 345 18.15 -8.28 10.68
C VAL A 345 18.34 -9.04 11.99
N ILE A 346 18.59 -8.33 13.09
CA ILE A 346 18.74 -8.92 14.42
C ILE A 346 17.47 -9.66 14.83
N SER A 347 16.30 -9.03 14.65
CA SER A 347 15.01 -9.64 14.96
C SER A 347 14.79 -10.90 14.13
N GLN A 348 15.02 -10.84 12.82
CA GLN A 348 14.83 -11.99 11.93
C GLN A 348 15.75 -13.17 12.30
N LEU A 349 17.02 -12.93 12.62
CA LEU A 349 17.93 -13.99 13.07
C LEU A 349 17.46 -14.60 14.40
N ALA A 350 17.03 -13.78 15.35
CA ALA A 350 16.49 -14.25 16.62
C ALA A 350 15.19 -15.07 16.44
N ASP A 351 14.29 -14.64 15.57
CA ASP A 351 13.03 -15.34 15.24
C ASP A 351 13.30 -16.71 14.60
N LEU A 352 14.41 -16.85 13.88
CA LEU A 352 14.87 -18.11 13.30
C LEU A 352 15.68 -18.98 14.30
N GLY A 353 15.82 -18.54 15.56
CA GLY A 353 16.52 -19.28 16.60
C GLY A 353 18.05 -19.26 16.48
N VAL A 354 18.61 -18.30 15.74
CA VAL A 354 20.05 -18.14 15.58
C VAL A 354 20.60 -17.31 16.74
N GLU A 355 21.49 -17.91 17.54
CA GLU A 355 22.22 -17.18 18.59
C GLU A 355 23.27 -16.26 17.95
N MET A 356 23.20 -14.95 18.22
CA MET A 356 24.14 -13.95 17.68
C MET A 356 25.42 -13.81 18.49
#